data_AF-A0A1W1VE91-F1
#
_entry.id   AF-A0A1W1VE91-F1
#
_cell.length_a   1.000
_cell.length_b   1.000
_cell.length_c   1.000
_cell.angle_alpha   90.00
_cell.angle_beta   90.00
_cell.angle_gamma   90.00
#
_symmetry.space_group_name_H-M   'P 1'
#
loop_
_entity.id
_entity.type
_entity.pdbx_description
1 polymer ?
#
loop_
_entity_poly.entity_id
_entity_poly.type
_entity_poly.pdbx_seq_one_letter_code
_entity_poly.pdbx_strand_id
1 'polypeptide(L)'
;MDRHPTHTQIIYADNKEEAKEKYTALGIKPDHDLKPEIEVFKVTEEEDFDPESPFNLIGEVSLSPEIMEKVNVDLARAYVIYYMEKV
;
A
#
# COMPACT_ATOMS: atom_id res chain seq x y z
N MET A 1 14.45 17.32 1.27
CA MET A 1 13.20 17.10 2.01
C MET A 1 12.92 15.64 1.85
N ASP A 2 13.16 14.88 2.90
CA ASP A 2 13.03 13.44 2.86
C ASP A 2 11.54 13.10 2.87
N ARG A 3 11.15 12.15 2.03
CA ARG A 3 9.78 11.62 1.97
C ARG A 3 9.84 10.18 2.47
N HIS A 4 8.82 9.75 3.20
CA HIS A 4 8.76 8.39 3.70
C HIS A 4 7.32 7.87 3.73
N PRO A 5 7.12 6.57 3.48
CA PRO A 5 5.82 5.94 3.60
C PRO A 5 5.45 5.74 5.08
N THR A 6 4.20 6.06 5.43
CA THR A 6 3.60 5.82 6.74
C THR A 6 2.24 5.16 6.60
N HIS A 7 1.79 4.49 7.66
CA HIS A 7 0.45 3.88 7.75
C HIS A 7 0.07 2.90 6.63
N THR A 8 1.02 2.11 6.13
CA THR A 8 0.76 1.16 5.05
C THR A 8 -0.34 0.15 5.39
N GLN A 9 -1.28 -0.05 4.47
CA GLN A 9 -2.37 -1.01 4.56
C GLN A 9 -2.48 -1.84 3.28
N ILE A 10 -2.97 -3.07 3.43
CA ILE A 10 -3.42 -3.92 2.32
C ILE A 10 -4.94 -3.79 2.22
N ILE A 11 -5.43 -3.31 1.09
CA ILE A 11 -6.85 -3.10 0.83
C ILE A 11 -7.29 -3.94 -0.37
N TYR A 12 -8.36 -4.71 -0.21
CA TYR A 12 -8.97 -5.44 -1.32
C TYR A 12 -10.04 -4.59 -2.00
N ALA A 13 -9.90 -4.35 -3.30
CA ALA A 13 -10.83 -3.55 -4.09
C ALA A 13 -10.83 -3.99 -5.56
N ASP A 14 -11.87 -3.63 -6.29
CA ASP A 14 -11.99 -3.95 -7.72
C ASP A 14 -11.23 -2.93 -8.59
N ASN A 15 -10.95 -1.74 -8.05
CA ASN A 15 -10.18 -0.70 -8.73
C ASN A 15 -9.46 0.25 -7.74
N LYS A 16 -8.57 1.09 -8.30
CA LYS A 16 -7.73 2.03 -7.54
C LYS A 16 -8.53 3.09 -6.76
N GLU A 17 -9.64 3.57 -7.31
CA GLU A 17 -10.47 4.61 -6.68
C GLU A 17 -11.15 4.05 -5.42
N GLU A 18 -11.79 2.89 -5.54
CA GLU A 18 -12.41 2.18 -4.42
C GLU A 18 -11.39 1.85 -3.32
N ALA A 19 -10.18 1.41 -3.70
CA ALA A 19 -9.12 1.10 -2.75
C ALA A 19 -8.74 2.33 -1.92
N LYS A 20 -8.61 3.49 -2.58
CA LYS A 20 -8.31 4.78 -1.93
C LYS A 20 -9.45 5.24 -1.01
N GLU A 21 -10.69 5.09 -1.44
CA GLU A 21 -11.87 5.42 -0.63
C GLU A 21 -11.92 4.57 0.64
N LYS A 22 -11.73 3.25 0.51
CA LYS A 22 -11.66 2.32 1.66
C LYS A 22 -10.56 2.70 2.64
N TYR A 23 -9.36 3.00 2.14
CA TYR A 23 -8.25 3.44 2.99
C TYR A 23 -8.58 4.74 3.74
N THR A 24 -9.16 5.73 3.04
CA THR A 24 -9.57 7.00 3.65
C THR A 24 -10.67 6.81 4.70
N ALA A 25 -11.58 5.86 4.48
CA ALA A 25 -12.64 5.51 5.41
C ALA A 25 -12.15 4.85 6.71
N LEU A 26 -10.90 4.37 6.77
CA LEU A 26 -10.29 3.87 8.01
C LEU A 26 -10.09 4.98 9.04
N GLY A 27 -10.12 6.26 8.62
CA GLY A 27 -9.95 7.40 9.52
C GLY A 27 -8.54 7.55 10.09
N ILE A 28 -7.55 6.87 9.49
CA ILE A 28 -6.13 7.03 9.81
C ILE A 28 -5.71 8.45 9.43
N LYS A 29 -4.85 9.07 10.25
CA LYS A 29 -4.32 10.41 10.01
C LYS A 29 -2.82 10.33 9.73
N PRO A 30 -2.28 11.21 8.88
CA PRO A 30 -0.83 11.38 8.74
C PRO A 30 -0.19 11.80 10.06
N ASP A 31 1.08 11.45 10.26
CA ASP A 31 1.81 11.69 11.50
C ASP A 31 2.33 13.13 11.61
N HIS A 32 2.80 13.70 10.50
CA HIS A 32 3.53 14.97 10.49
C HIS A 32 3.09 15.93 9.38
N ASP A 33 2.78 15.42 8.19
CA ASP A 33 2.44 16.24 7.05
C ASP A 33 0.96 16.66 7.09
N LEU A 34 0.69 17.96 6.97
CA LEU A 34 -0.68 18.49 6.87
C LEU A 34 -1.30 18.27 5.49
N LYS A 35 -0.50 17.89 4.50
CA LYS A 35 -0.91 17.61 3.12
C LYS A 35 -0.19 16.37 2.58
N PRO A 36 -0.37 15.19 3.22
CA PRO A 36 0.26 13.97 2.76
C PRO A 36 -0.30 13.60 1.37
N GLU A 37 0.54 12.96 0.57
CA GLU A 37 0.07 12.27 -0.63
C GLU A 37 -0.37 10.85 -0.25
N ILE A 38 -1.42 10.32 -0.87
CA ILE A 38 -1.78 8.91 -0.73
C ILE A 38 -1.33 8.20 -2.00
N GLU A 39 -0.45 7.23 -1.84
CA GLU A 39 -0.03 6.37 -2.94
C GLU A 39 -0.79 5.04 -2.88
N VAL A 40 -1.12 4.51 -4.06
CA VAL A 40 -1.95 3.32 -4.22
C VAL A 40 -1.37 2.50 -5.36
N PHE A 41 -0.91 1.29 -5.03
CA PHE A 41 -0.28 0.36 -5.96
C PHE A 41 -1.06 -0.95 -6.00
N LYS A 42 -1.37 -1.44 -7.20
CA LYS A 42 -1.93 -2.78 -7.35
C LYS A 42 -0.76 -3.74 -7.44
N VAL A 43 -0.70 -4.72 -6.53
CA VAL A 43 0.48 -5.60 -6.42
C VAL A 43 0.78 -6.33 -7.73
N THR A 44 -0.24 -6.76 -8.47
CA THR A 44 -0.09 -7.48 -9.75
C THR A 44 0.30 -6.60 -10.93
N GLU A 45 0.31 -5.27 -10.76
CA GLU A 45 0.71 -4.31 -11.79
C GLU A 45 2.16 -3.85 -11.61
N GLU A 46 2.80 -4.20 -10.50
CA GLU A 46 4.21 -3.89 -10.25
C GLU A 46 5.11 -4.89 -11.01
N GLU A 47 6.04 -4.38 -11.81
CA GLU A 47 6.84 -5.20 -12.74
C GLU A 47 7.68 -6.28 -12.05
N ASP A 48 8.22 -5.96 -10.86
CA ASP A 48 9.08 -6.85 -10.08
C ASP A 48 8.34 -7.68 -9.03
N PHE A 49 7.00 -7.64 -9.01
CA PHE A 49 6.22 -8.40 -8.04
C PHE A 49 6.22 -9.89 -8.35
N ASP A 50 6.62 -10.69 -7.36
CA ASP A 50 6.57 -12.15 -7.40
C ASP A 50 5.71 -12.69 -6.23
N PRO A 51 4.55 -13.31 -6.50
CA PRO A 51 3.68 -13.86 -5.45
C PRO A 51 4.28 -15.05 -4.70
N GLU A 52 5.28 -15.73 -5.27
CA GLU A 52 6.01 -16.83 -4.63
C GLU A 52 7.20 -16.33 -3.81
N SER A 53 7.63 -15.08 -4.01
CA SER A 53 8.68 -14.47 -3.21
C SER A 53 8.19 -14.21 -1.77
N PRO A 54 8.99 -14.55 -0.75
CA PRO A 54 8.64 -14.28 0.65
C PRO A 54 8.62 -12.77 0.98
N PHE A 55 9.17 -11.92 0.12
CA PHE A 55 9.15 -10.47 0.26
C PHE A 55 9.03 -9.79 -1.11
N ASN A 56 8.37 -8.63 -1.14
CA ASN A 56 8.29 -7.79 -2.34
C ASN A 56 8.51 -6.32 -1.96
N LEU A 57 9.02 -5.53 -2.90
CA LEU A 57 9.05 -4.07 -2.79
C LEU A 57 7.92 -3.52 -3.65
N ILE A 58 6.99 -2.78 -3.03
CA ILE A 58 5.85 -2.17 -3.71
C ILE A 58 5.87 -0.66 -3.44
N GLY A 59 6.04 0.13 -4.50
CA GLY A 59 6.40 1.55 -4.34
C GLY A 59 7.65 1.70 -3.47
N GLU A 60 7.52 2.38 -2.34
CA GLU A 60 8.61 2.56 -1.37
C GLU A 60 8.52 1.64 -0.13
N VAL A 61 7.63 0.63 -0.13
CA VAL A 61 7.41 -0.24 1.04
C VAL A 61 7.83 -1.68 0.76
N SER A 62 8.67 -2.22 1.65
CA SER A 62 9.00 -3.65 1.67
C SER A 62 7.91 -4.44 2.40
N LEU A 63 7.26 -5.33 1.69
CA LEU A 63 6.29 -6.27 2.22
C LEU A 63 7.03 -7.46 2.85
N SER A 64 6.84 -7.65 4.15
CA SER A 64 7.35 -8.82 4.87
C SER A 64 6.53 -10.08 4.57
N PRO A 65 7.02 -11.28 4.95
CA PRO A 65 6.27 -12.52 4.74
C PRO A 65 4.85 -12.51 5.30
N GLU A 66 4.63 -11.93 6.48
CA GLU A 66 3.28 -11.82 7.08
C GLU A 66 2.34 -10.92 6.25
N ILE A 67 2.89 -9.88 5.62
CA ILE A 67 2.12 -9.00 4.75
C ILE A 67 1.87 -9.67 3.39
N MET A 68 2.84 -10.42 2.88
CA MET A 68 2.67 -11.25 1.69
C MET A 68 1.57 -12.30 1.87
N GLU A 69 1.46 -12.92 3.05
CA GLU A 69 0.35 -13.83 3.38
C GLU A 69 -1.00 -13.12 3.26
N LYS A 70 -1.11 -11.87 3.71
CA LYS A 70 -2.33 -11.05 3.55
C LYS A 70 -2.58 -10.78 2.07
N VAL A 71 -1.60 -10.26 1.34
CA VAL A 71 -1.71 -10.00 -0.11
C VAL A 71 -2.22 -11.23 -0.86
N ASN A 72 -1.68 -12.41 -0.55
CA ASN A 72 -2.01 -13.67 -1.22
C ASN A 72 -3.40 -14.22 -0.87
N VAL A 73 -4.11 -13.69 0.14
CA VAL A 73 -5.53 -14.04 0.40
C VAL A 73 -6.40 -13.70 -0.81
N ASP A 74 -6.14 -12.56 -1.45
CA ASP A 74 -6.86 -12.12 -2.64
C ASP A 74 -5.96 -11.26 -3.53
N LEU A 75 -5.02 -11.93 -4.18
CA LEU A 75 -3.96 -11.29 -4.95
C LEU A 75 -4.52 -10.37 -6.05
N ALA A 76 -5.59 -10.79 -6.73
CA ALA A 76 -6.16 -10.05 -7.86
C ALA A 76 -6.76 -8.69 -7.44
N ARG A 77 -7.20 -8.59 -6.18
CA ARG A 77 -7.83 -7.39 -5.61
C ARG A 77 -6.94 -6.65 -4.62
N ALA A 78 -5.74 -7.15 -4.31
CA ALA A 78 -4.87 -6.56 -3.31
C ALA A 78 -4.19 -5.27 -3.80
N TYR A 79 -4.38 -4.19 -3.03
CA TYR A 79 -3.70 -2.92 -3.18
C TYR A 79 -2.85 -2.62 -1.94
N VAL A 80 -1.63 -2.16 -2.15
CA VAL A 80 -0.79 -1.55 -1.11
C VAL A 80 -1.04 -0.05 -1.13
N ILE A 81 -1.44 0.50 0.00
CA ILE A 81 -1.78 1.92 0.15
C ILE A 81 -1.09 2.49 1.37
N TYR A 82 -0.51 3.67 1.24
CA TYR A 82 0.16 4.37 2.35
C TYR A 82 0.10 5.88 2.15
N TYR A 83 0.37 6.62 3.23
CA TYR A 83 0.68 8.04 3.15
C TYR A 83 2.15 8.24 2.79
N MET A 84 2.45 9.12 1.85
CA MET A 84 3.81 9.57 1.58
C MET A 84 4.00 10.96 2.21
N GLU A 85 4.69 11.00 3.33
CA GLU A 85 4.83 12.19 4.17
C GLU A 85 6.19 12.85 4.02
N LYS A 86 6.20 14.19 4.01
CA LYS A 86 7.43 14.99 4.11
C LYS A 86 7.83 15.14 5.58
N VAL A 87 9.10 14.87 5.86
CA VAL A 87 9.73 15.10 7.18
C VAL A 87 10.53 16.39 7.19
#